data_AF-A0A497AGW6-F1
#
_entry.id   AF-A0A497AGW6-F1
#
_cell.length_a   1.000
_cell.length_b   1.000
_cell.length_c   1.000
_cell.angle_alpha   90.00
_cell.angle_beta   90.00
_cell.angle_gamma   90.00
#
_symmetry.space_group_name_H-M   'P 1'
#
loop_
_entity.id
_entity.type
_entity.pdbx_description
1 polymer ?
#
loop_
_entity_poly.entity_id
_entity_poly.type
_entity_poly.pdbx_seq_one_letter_code
_entity_poly.pdbx_strand_id
1 'polypeptide(L)' 'MEDLSGEIHADAVVIAFVRTGELPYWEDDVPHAVTVAEIGADTIYLNDPAFQTAPIPVLAEDFLLAWDEFGNQWARIREK' A
#
# COMPACT_ATOMS: atom_id res chain seq x y z
N MET A 1 4.74 9.90 0.30
CA MET A 1 3.40 9.79 0.92
C MET A 1 2.47 10.90 0.43
N GLU A 2 2.93 12.16 0.34
CA GLU A 2 2.17 13.29 -0.24
C GLU A 2 1.64 12.97 -1.66
N ASP A 3 2.45 12.33 -2.51
CA ASP A 3 2.04 11.90 -3.85
C ASP A 3 0.91 10.85 -3.87
N LEU A 4 0.90 9.89 -2.92
CA LEU A 4 -0.16 8.88 -2.84
C LEU A 4 -1.48 9.49 -2.38
N SER A 5 -1.44 10.39 -1.39
CA SER A 5 -2.64 11.04 -0.87
C SER A 5 -3.37 11.85 -1.95
N GLY A 6 -2.62 12.55 -2.82
CA GLY A 6 -3.21 13.31 -3.93
C GLY A 6 -3.95 12.42 -4.94
N GLU A 7 -3.44 11.21 -5.20
CA GLU A 7 -4.01 10.28 -6.17
C GLU A 7 -5.23 9.53 -5.63
N ILE A 8 -5.25 9.17 -4.34
CA ILE A 8 -6.43 8.55 -3.70
C ILE A 8 -7.65 9.47 -3.77
N HIS A 9 -7.45 10.78 -3.60
CA HIS A 9 -8.52 11.76 -3.70
C HIS A 9 -9.03 12.02 -5.13
N ALA A 10 -8.32 11.52 -6.15
CA ALA A 10 -8.68 11.65 -7.56
C ALA A 10 -9.50 10.46 -8.10
N ASP A 11 -10.11 9.66 -7.22
CA ASP A 11 -10.79 8.39 -7.55
C ASP A 11 -9.90 7.38 -8.32
N ALA A 12 -8.57 7.52 -8.23
CA ALA A 12 -7.63 6.61 -8.87
C ALA A 12 -7.30 5.43 -7.95
N VAL A 13 -7.28 4.21 -8.50
CA VAL A 13 -6.76 3.04 -7.78
C VAL A 13 -5.24 3.11 -7.76
N VAL A 14 -4.68 3.31 -6.57
CA VAL A 14 -3.24 3.40 -6.35
C VAL A 14 -2.69 2.04 -5.96
N ILE A 15 -1.74 1.52 -6.74
CA ILE A 15 -1.03 0.25 -6.52
C ILE A 15 0.38 0.58 -6.02
N ALA A 16 0.74 0.09 -4.83
CA ALA A 16 2.08 0.22 -4.26
C ALA A 16 2.83 -1.11 -4.34
N PHE A 17 4.12 -1.06 -4.67
CA PHE A 17 5.00 -2.22 -4.63
C PHE A 17 5.68 -2.30 -3.27
N VAL A 18 5.53 -3.42 -2.58
CA VAL A 18 5.96 -3.58 -1.19
C VAL A 18 6.75 -4.86 -0.98
N ARG A 19 7.64 -4.85 0.01
CA ARG A 19 8.31 -6.05 0.52
C ARG A 19 7.52 -6.56 1.73
N THR A 20 6.99 -7.78 1.66
CA THR A 20 6.07 -8.30 2.69
C THR A 20 6.73 -8.57 4.04
N GLY A 21 8.06 -8.73 4.10
CA GLY A 21 8.78 -8.93 5.36
C GLY A 21 8.63 -7.78 6.37
N GLU A 22 8.30 -6.58 5.88
CA GLU A 22 8.08 -5.38 6.70
C GLU A 22 6.60 -5.16 7.05
N LEU A 23 5.70 -6.04 6.60
CA LEU A 23 4.27 -5.97 6.86
C LEU A 23 3.88 -6.99 7.95
N PRO A 24 3.40 -6.54 9.14
CA PRO A 24 3.19 -7.43 10.29
C PRO A 24 2.18 -8.58 10.12
N TYR A 25 1.36 -8.53 9.06
CA TYR A 25 0.34 -9.54 8.76
C TYR A 25 0.81 -10.61 7.75
N TRP A 26 2.06 -10.53 7.29
CA TRP A 26 2.71 -11.52 6.44
C TRP A 26 3.75 -12.34 7.23
N GLU A 27 3.87 -13.62 6.89
CA GLU A 27 4.93 -14.50 7.44
C GLU A 27 6.12 -14.68 6.48
N ASP A 28 5.86 -14.57 5.17
CA ASP A 28 6.86 -14.72 4.12
C ASP A 28 7.41 -13.37 3.67
N ASP A 29 8.69 -13.34 3.31
CA ASP A 29 9.38 -12.14 2.80
C ASP A 29 9.55 -12.17 1.27
N VAL A 30 8.57 -11.62 0.56
CA VAL A 30 8.45 -11.65 -0.90
C VAL A 30 8.10 -10.28 -1.49
N PRO A 31 8.47 -10.00 -2.76
CA PRO A 31 7.94 -8.88 -3.52
C PRO A 31 6.42 -9.01 -3.70
N HIS A 32 5.67 -7.94 -3.46
CA HIS A 32 4.21 -7.96 -3.60
C HIS A 32 3.63 -6.62 -4.06
N ALA A 33 2.37 -6.62 -4.46
CA ALA A 33 1.63 -5.43 -4.86
C ALA A 33 0.30 -5.35 -4.09
N VAL A 34 0.03 -4.18 -3.51
CA VAL A 34 -1.18 -3.88 -2.74
C VAL A 34 -1.84 -2.62 -3.28
N THR A 35 -3.16 -2.46 -3.09
CA THR A 35 -3.80 -1.18 -3.36
C THR A 35 -3.95 -0.36 -2.08
N VAL A 36 -3.69 0.94 -2.14
CA VAL A 36 -3.91 1.85 -1.01
C VAL A 36 -5.36 2.33 -1.05
N ALA A 37 -6.16 1.93 -0.07
CA ALA A 37 -7.57 2.29 0.04
C ALA A 37 -7.76 3.65 0.70
N GLU A 38 -7.01 3.93 1.76
CA GLU A 38 -7.08 5.17 2.53
C GLU A 38 -5.74 5.44 3.23
N ILE A 39 -5.40 6.72 3.40
CA ILE A 39 -4.27 7.18 4.21
C ILE A 39 -4.82 8.03 5.34
N GLY A 40 -4.74 7.52 6.57
CA GLY A 40 -5.01 8.25 7.80
C GLY A 40 -3.76 8.96 8.34
N ALA A 41 -3.82 9.44 9.58
CA ALA A 41 -2.70 10.16 10.21
C ALA A 41 -1.48 9.24 10.46
N ASP A 42 -1.71 8.11 11.13
CA ASP A 42 -0.66 7.14 11.50
C ASP A 42 -0.94 5.73 10.93
N THR A 43 -2.00 5.59 10.14
CA THR A 43 -2.49 4.30 9.65
C THR A 43 -2.77 4.37 8.17
N ILE A 44 -2.31 3.37 7.42
CA ILE A 44 -2.62 3.18 6.01
C ILE A 44 -3.52 1.95 5.89
N TYR A 45 -4.55 2.05 5.06
CA TYR A 45 -5.49 0.96 4.83
C TYR A 45 -5.20 0.34 3.47
N LEU A 46 -4.84 -0.94 3.46
CA LEU A 46 -4.42 -1.66 2.26
C LEU A 46 -5.48 -2.69 1.86
N ASN A 47 -5.77 -2.80 0.56
CA ASN A 47 -6.34 -4.04 0.03
C ASN A 47 -5.19 -4.89 -0.50
N ASP A 48 -4.90 -5.97 0.20
CA ASP A 48 -3.91 -6.96 -0.20
C ASP A 48 -4.61 -8.12 -0.93
N PRO A 49 -4.27 -8.41 -2.20
CA PRO A 49 -4.93 -9.45 -2.98
C PRO A 49 -4.70 -10.88 -2.46
N ALA A 50 -3.75 -11.09 -1.55
CA ALA A 50 -3.53 -12.39 -0.90
C ALA A 50 -4.56 -12.69 0.21
N PHE A 51 -5.32 -11.68 0.66
CA PHE A 51 -6.26 -11.82 1.77
C PHE A 51 -7.69 -11.43 1.35
N GLN A 52 -8.67 -12.21 1.81
CA GLN A 52 -10.09 -11.94 1.53
C GLN A 52 -10.68 -10.82 2.40
N THR A 53 -10.09 -10.58 3.59
CA THR A 53 -10.56 -9.54 4.50
C THR A 53 -9.81 -8.26 4.20
N ALA A 54 -10.54 -7.23 3.81
CA ALA A 54 -10.00 -5.92 3.45
C ALA A 54 -10.98 -4.80 3.86
N PRO A 55 -10.49 -3.57 4.10
CA PRO A 55 -9.07 -3.20 4.12
C PRO A 55 -8.34 -3.68 5.38
N ILE A 56 -7.04 -3.91 5.25
CA ILE A 56 -6.13 -4.26 6.36
C ILE A 56 -5.48 -2.96 6.85
N PRO A 57 -5.66 -2.56 8.13
CA PRO A 57 -4.95 -1.42 8.70
C PRO A 57 -3.50 -1.78 9.01
N VAL A 58 -2.58 -0.92 8.59
CA VAL A 58 -1.15 -1.02 8.91
C VAL A 58 -0.64 0.30 9.45
N LEU A 59 0.38 0.28 10.31
CA LEU A 59 1.04 1.51 10.72
C LEU A 59 1.71 2.16 9.50
N ALA A 60 1.67 3.48 9.45
CA ALA A 60 2.31 4.22 8.35
C ALA A 60 3.81 3.92 8.25
N GLU A 61 4.49 3.72 9.39
CA GLU A 61 5.91 3.37 9.43
C GLU A 61 6.21 2.00 8.80
N ASP A 62 5.41 0.98 9.12
CA ASP A 62 5.55 -0.37 8.54
C ASP A 62 5.34 -0.34 7.02
N PHE A 63 4.31 0.38 6.56
CA PHE A 63 4.09 0.55 5.13
C PHE A 63 5.24 1.30 4.44
N LEU A 64 5.74 2.38 5.05
CA LEU A 64 6.83 3.16 4.48
C LEU A 64 8.10 2.31 4.35
N LEU A 65 8.40 1.48 5.34
CA LEU A 65 9.55 0.58 5.29
C LEU A 65 9.37 -0.48 4.18
N ALA A 66 8.20 -1.10 4.09
CA ALA A 66 7.87 -2.07 3.05
C ALA A 66 7.95 -1.45 1.63
N TRP A 67 7.55 -0.19 1.48
CA TRP A 67 7.51 0.53 0.22
C TRP A 67 8.88 1.08 -0.21
N ASP A 68 9.72 1.47 0.75
CA ASP A 68 11.07 1.99 0.50
C ASP A 68 12.00 0.93 -0.13
N GLU A 69 11.78 -0.35 0.16
CA GLU A 69 12.46 -1.48 -0.49
C GLU A 69 12.30 -1.49 -2.03
N PHE A 70 11.24 -0.84 -2.54
CA PHE A 70 10.99 -0.64 -3.96
C PHE A 70 11.23 0.81 -4.42
N GLY A 71 11.95 1.60 -3.62
CA GLY A 71 12.22 3.00 -3.92
C GLY A 71 10.96 3.87 -3.98
N ASN A 72 9.95 3.51 -3.18
CA ASN A 72 8.66 4.19 -3.13
C ASN A 72 7.94 4.23 -4.50
N GLN A 73 8.09 3.17 -5.30
CA GLN A 73 7.43 3.03 -6.59
C GLN A 73 5.94 2.68 -6.45
N TRP A 74 5.14 3.27 -7.31
CA TRP A 74 3.70 3.04 -7.38
C TRP A 74 3.19 3.15 -8.81
N ALA A 75 2.00 2.61 -9.05
CA ALA A 75 1.26 2.75 -10.28
C ALA A 75 -0.18 3.16 -9.97
N ARG A 76 -0.87 3.72 -10.97
CA ARG A 76 -2.32 3.99 -10.88
C ARG A 76 -3.06 3.38 -12.04
N ILE A 77 -4.30 2.96 -11.80
CA ILE A 77 -5.25 2.64 -12.86
C ILE A 77 -5.99 3.92 -13.22
N ARG A 78 -6.03 4.25 -14.52
CA ARG A 78 -6.84 5.35 -15.06
C ARG A 78 -7.70 4.83 -16.19
N GLU A 79 -8.98 5.21 -16.21
CA GLU A 79 -9.81 4.99 -17.38
C GLU A 79 -9.23 5.75 -18.59
N LYS A 80 -9.37 5.17 -19.78
CA LYS A 80 -8.80 5.72 -21.02
C LYS A 80 -9.67 6.81 -21.63
#